data_AF-A0ABD7D718-F1
#
_entry.id   AF-A0ABD7D718-F1
#
_cell.length_a   1.000
_cell.length_b   1.000
_cell.length_c   1.000
_cell.angle_alpha   90.00
_cell.angle_beta   90.00
_cell.angle_gamma   90.00
#
_symmetry.space_group_name_H-M   'P 1'
#
loop_
_entity.id
_entity.type
_entity.pdbx_description
1 polymer ?
#
loop_
_entity_poly.entity_id
_entity_poly.type
_entity_poly.pdbx_seq_one_letter_code
_entity_poly.pdbx_strand_id
1 'polypeptide(L)'
;MPDRLPDSIFRQNVSGDAAKETLGALIPEGADTVTFQENDTVYQSVLKTVNGKLTMNIVHTFNQIKHLAGDREFRISGGAIKRVQGDFQLRFDVTG
;
A
#
# COMPACT_ATOMS: atom_id res chain seq x y z
N MET A 1 -23.24 7.14 2.21
CA MET A 1 -22.06 6.25 2.10
C MET A 1 -21.08 6.95 1.18
N PRO A 2 -19.77 7.06 1.47
CA PRO A 2 -18.88 7.83 0.59
C PRO A 2 -18.88 7.23 -0.83
N ASP A 3 -18.94 8.10 -1.84
CA ASP A 3 -18.97 7.73 -3.27
C ASP A 3 -17.58 7.50 -3.87
N ARG A 4 -16.55 7.50 -3.03
CA ARG A 4 -15.16 7.39 -3.44
C ARG A 4 -14.33 6.73 -2.35
N LEU A 5 -13.30 5.98 -2.73
CA LEU A 5 -12.21 5.63 -1.81
C LEU A 5 -11.35 6.87 -1.49
N PRO A 6 -10.71 6.92 -0.32
CA PRO A 6 -9.73 7.96 -0.05
C PRO A 6 -8.56 7.87 -1.03
N ASP A 7 -7.96 9.01 -1.37
CA ASP A 7 -6.79 9.06 -2.26
C ASP A 7 -5.57 8.37 -1.65
N SER A 8 -5.56 8.16 -0.33
CA SER A 8 -4.55 7.35 0.34
C SER A 8 -5.15 6.49 1.45
N ILE A 9 -4.66 5.25 1.58
CA ILE A 9 -4.93 4.34 2.69
C ILE A 9 -3.65 4.16 3.51
N PHE A 10 -3.73 4.35 4.83
CA PHE A 10 -2.59 4.27 5.73
C PHE A 10 -2.61 2.97 6.55
N ARG A 11 -1.45 2.34 6.72
CA ARG A 11 -1.20 1.29 7.70
C ARG A 11 -0.10 1.76 8.64
N GLN A 12 -0.41 1.83 9.92
CA GLN A 12 0.51 2.28 10.96
C GLN A 12 0.93 1.10 11.83
N ASN A 13 2.00 1.30 12.60
CA ASN A 13 2.53 0.31 13.54
C ASN A 13 2.78 -1.04 12.87
N VAL A 14 3.26 -1.02 11.63
CA VAL A 14 3.60 -2.23 10.89
C VAL A 14 4.92 -2.72 11.47
N SER A 15 4.80 -3.70 12.36
CA SER A 15 5.89 -4.23 13.17
C SER A 15 6.03 -5.74 12.97
N GLY A 16 7.05 -6.32 13.59
CA GLY A 16 7.37 -7.74 13.51
C GLY A 16 8.52 -8.07 12.56
N ASP A 17 9.13 -9.24 12.76
CA ASP A 17 10.38 -9.61 12.10
C ASP A 17 10.23 -9.73 10.58
N ALA A 18 9.13 -10.33 10.10
CA ALA A 18 8.83 -10.42 8.67
C ALA A 18 8.66 -9.06 8.00
N ALA A 19 8.08 -8.07 8.71
CA ALA A 19 7.96 -6.71 8.21
C ALA A 19 9.32 -6.01 8.18
N LYS A 20 10.15 -6.20 9.21
CA LYS A 20 11.52 -5.68 9.27
C LYS A 20 12.41 -6.23 8.16
N GLU A 21 12.30 -7.52 7.89
CA GLU A 21 13.02 -8.17 6.79
C GLU A 21 12.52 -7.65 5.44
N THR A 22 11.21 -7.75 5.18
CA THR A 22 10.65 -7.42 3.85
C THR A 22 10.66 -5.92 3.59
N LEU A 23 10.04 -5.10 4.46
CA LEU A 23 9.92 -3.65 4.25
C LEU A 23 11.25 -2.94 4.51
N GLY A 24 12.05 -3.43 5.46
CA GLY A 24 13.36 -2.88 5.74
C GLY A 24 14.35 -3.09 4.61
N ALA A 25 14.30 -4.21 3.89
CA ALA A 25 15.16 -4.44 2.72
C ALA A 25 14.79 -3.55 1.51
N LEU A 26 13.55 -3.05 1.46
CA LEU A 26 13.08 -2.18 0.38
C LEU A 26 13.51 -0.72 0.56
N ILE A 27 13.90 -0.31 1.77
CA ILE A 27 14.33 1.06 2.05
C ILE A 27 15.85 1.14 1.87
N PRO A 28 16.35 2.01 0.97
CA PRO A 28 17.78 2.18 0.74
C PRO A 28 18.56 2.50 2.02
N GLU A 29 19.82 2.07 2.07
CA GLU A 29 20.71 2.40 3.18
C GLU A 29 20.86 3.92 3.35
N GLY A 30 20.74 4.41 4.58
CA GLY A 30 20.76 5.85 4.88
C GLY A 30 19.44 6.59 4.59
N ALA A 31 18.41 5.92 4.07
CA ALA A 31 17.09 6.50 3.88
C ALA A 31 16.08 6.03 4.95
N ASP A 32 15.15 6.92 5.29
CA ASP A 32 14.02 6.61 6.16
C ASP A 32 12.73 6.35 5.40
N THR A 33 12.72 6.56 4.08
CA THR A 33 11.53 6.44 3.25
C THR A 33 11.89 5.92 1.86
N VAL A 34 11.02 5.08 1.30
CA VAL A 34 11.03 4.71 -0.11
C VAL A 34 9.63 4.86 -0.67
N THR A 35 9.52 5.46 -1.85
CA THR A 35 8.26 5.52 -2.61
C THR A 35 8.16 4.37 -3.57
N PHE A 36 6.95 3.95 -3.88
CA PHE A 36 6.68 2.94 -4.91
C PHE A 36 5.56 3.41 -5.83
N GLN A 37 5.57 2.91 -7.05
CA GLN A 37 4.63 3.19 -8.12
C GLN A 37 4.07 1.89 -8.69
N GLU A 38 2.88 1.96 -9.27
CA GLU A 38 2.22 0.82 -9.89
C GLU A 38 3.18 0.08 -10.82
N ASN A 39 3.25 -1.24 -10.66
CA ASN A 39 4.08 -2.17 -11.43
C ASN A 39 5.59 -2.15 -11.17
N ASP A 40 6.11 -1.32 -10.28
CA ASP A 40 7.52 -1.41 -9.89
C ASP A 40 7.82 -2.59 -8.94
N THR A 41 9.10 -2.93 -8.76
CA THR A 41 9.52 -4.06 -7.91
C THR A 41 9.15 -3.85 -6.44
N VAL A 42 9.19 -2.62 -5.95
CA VAL A 42 8.85 -2.28 -4.56
C VAL A 42 7.36 -2.46 -4.34
N TYR A 43 6.52 -2.00 -5.27
CA TYR A 43 5.08 -2.17 -5.32
C TYR A 43 4.69 -3.65 -5.26
N GLN A 44 5.28 -4.49 -6.12
CA GLN A 44 5.04 -5.93 -6.11
C GLN A 44 5.43 -6.57 -4.77
N SER A 45 6.52 -6.10 -4.15
CA SER A 45 6.99 -6.62 -2.86
C SER A 45 6.08 -6.19 -1.72
N VAL A 46 5.66 -4.92 -1.69
CA VAL A 46 4.74 -4.38 -0.70
C VAL A 46 3.37 -5.06 -0.80
N LEU A 47 2.85 -5.28 -2.00
CA LEU A 47 1.55 -5.93 -2.21
C LEU A 47 1.52 -7.41 -1.80
N LYS A 48 2.67 -8.08 -1.76
CA LYS A 48 2.78 -9.45 -1.23
C LYS A 48 2.69 -9.52 0.29
N THR A 49 2.94 -8.41 1.00
CA THR A 49 2.81 -8.36 2.46
C THR A 49 1.35 -8.48 2.90
N VAL A 50 1.11 -8.83 4.17
CA VAL A 50 -0.24 -8.87 4.74
C VAL A 50 -0.94 -7.52 4.61
N ASN A 51 -0.23 -6.42 4.89
CA ASN A 51 -0.77 -5.06 4.76
C ASN A 51 -1.12 -4.70 3.31
N GLY A 52 -0.30 -5.13 2.35
CA GLY A 52 -0.57 -4.99 0.93
C GLY A 52 -1.83 -5.75 0.51
N LYS A 53 -1.91 -7.03 0.85
CA LYS A 53 -3.07 -7.89 0.55
C LYS A 53 -4.38 -7.35 1.15
N LEU A 54 -4.36 -6.92 2.40
CA LEU A 54 -5.53 -6.32 3.04
C LEU A 54 -5.98 -5.03 2.35
N THR A 55 -5.03 -4.21 1.88
CA THR A 55 -5.35 -2.96 1.18
C THR A 55 -5.89 -3.22 -0.22
N MET A 56 -5.33 -4.19 -0.96
CA MET A 56 -5.92 -4.66 -2.22
C MET A 56 -7.35 -5.15 -2.03
N ASN A 57 -7.61 -5.91 -0.96
CA ASN A 57 -8.94 -6.45 -0.70
C ASN A 57 -9.96 -5.33 -0.44
N ILE A 58 -9.59 -4.26 0.29
CA ILE A 58 -10.45 -3.09 0.49
C ILE A 58 -10.83 -2.45 -0.85
N VAL A 59 -9.83 -2.21 -1.71
CA VAL A 59 -10.04 -1.57 -3.02
C VAL A 59 -10.94 -2.45 -3.89
N HIS A 60 -10.65 -3.76 -3.97
CA HIS A 60 -11.41 -4.72 -4.75
C HIS A 60 -12.87 -4.85 -4.27
N THR A 61 -13.08 -5.00 -2.95
CA THR A 61 -14.43 -5.06 -2.37
C THR A 61 -15.22 -3.78 -2.64
N PHE A 62 -14.59 -2.60 -2.59
CA PHE A 62 -15.26 -1.35 -2.93
C PHE A 62 -15.72 -1.33 -4.39
N ASN A 63 -14.85 -1.70 -5.34
CA ASN A 63 -15.19 -1.79 -6.76
C ASN A 63 -16.37 -2.74 -6.99
N GLN A 64 -16.37 -3.90 -6.33
CA GLN A 64 -17.45 -4.89 -6.40
C GLN A 64 -18.78 -4.36 -5.85
N ILE A 65 -18.77 -3.75 -4.66
CA ILE A 65 -19.99 -3.18 -4.04
C ILE A 65 -20.57 -2.06 -4.90
N LYS A 66 -19.72 -1.27 -5.56
CA LYS A 66 -20.13 -0.15 -6.42
C LYS A 66 -20.42 -0.56 -7.87
N HIS A 67 -20.18 -1.83 -8.24
CA HIS A 67 -20.33 -2.33 -9.60
C HIS A 67 -19.61 -1.45 -10.64
N LEU A 68 -18.39 -1.01 -10.33
CA LEU A 68 -17.61 -0.15 -11.23
C LEU A 68 -17.17 -0.96 -12.46
N ALA A 69 -17.22 -0.32 -13.63
CA ALA A 69 -16.64 -0.87 -14.85
C ALA A 69 -15.11 -0.77 -14.78
N GLY A 70 -14.37 -1.67 -15.45
CA GLY A 70 -12.91 -1.80 -15.29
C GLY A 70 -12.11 -0.52 -15.58
N ASP A 71 -12.60 0.35 -16.45
CA ASP A 71 -12.01 1.67 -16.77
C ASP A 71 -12.24 2.72 -15.67
N ARG A 72 -13.15 2.44 -14.73
CA ARG A 72 -13.56 3.29 -13.60
C ARG A 72 -13.26 2.64 -12.25
N GLU A 73 -12.55 1.51 -12.26
CA GLU A 73 -12.16 0.81 -11.05
C GLU A 73 -11.06 1.56 -10.32
N PHE A 74 -11.21 1.66 -9.00
CA PHE A 74 -10.11 2.12 -8.16
C PHE A 74 -9.00 1.09 -8.14
N ARG A 75 -7.76 1.55 -8.13
CA ARG A 75 -6.54 0.74 -8.00
C ARG A 75 -5.51 1.44 -7.15
N ILE A 76 -4.60 0.64 -6.58
CA ILE A 76 -3.44 1.17 -5.87
C ILE A 76 -2.44 1.61 -6.94
N SER A 77 -2.18 2.91 -7.03
CA SER A 77 -1.26 3.49 -8.03
C SER A 77 0.16 3.67 -7.52
N GLY A 78 0.37 3.55 -6.21
CA GLY A 78 1.68 3.72 -5.61
C GLY A 78 1.59 3.88 -4.11
N GLY A 79 2.59 4.54 -3.54
CA GLY A 79 2.63 4.78 -2.11
C GLY A 79 4.03 5.05 -1.57
N ALA A 80 4.17 4.89 -0.26
CA ALA A 80 5.44 5.02 0.43
C ALA A 80 5.53 4.09 1.64
N ILE A 81 6.74 3.62 1.92
CA ILE A 81 7.13 2.97 3.17
C ILE A 81 8.00 3.97 3.93
N LYS A 82 7.68 4.20 5.20
CA LYS A 82 8.45 5.08 6.08
C LYS A 82 8.86 4.32 7.35
N ARG A 83 10.15 4.39 7.72
CA ARG A 83 10.62 3.92 9.03
C ARG A 83 10.17 4.88 10.12
N VAL A 84 9.62 4.33 11.21
CA VAL A 84 9.21 5.11 12.38
C VAL A 84 9.60 4.33 13.63
N GLN A 85 10.64 4.80 14.33
CA GLN A 85 11.06 4.27 15.65
C GLN A 85 11.27 2.74 15.69
N GLY A 86 11.78 2.15 14.60
CA GLY A 86 12.04 0.70 14.49
C GLY A 86 10.89 -0.12 13.89
N ASP A 87 9.75 0.51 13.63
CA ASP A 87 8.60 -0.03 12.89
C ASP A 87 8.44 0.68 11.55
N PHE A 88 7.34 0.39 10.85
CA PHE A 88 7.03 0.98 9.55
C PHE A 88 5.62 1.58 9.52
N GLN A 89 5.50 2.61 8.69
CA GLN A 89 4.23 3.13 8.21
C GLN A 89 4.17 2.93 6.70
N LEU A 90 3.01 2.46 6.21
CA LEU A 90 2.72 2.33 4.80
C LEU A 90 1.64 3.32 4.42
N ARG A 91 1.87 4.05 3.33
CA ARG A 91 0.86 4.82 2.61
C ARG A 91 0.65 4.12 1.27
N PHE A 92 -0.60 3.86 0.93
CA PHE A 92 -1.01 3.35 -0.37
C PHE A 92 -1.83 4.43 -1.07
N ASP A 93 -1.34 4.92 -2.20
CA ASP A 93 -2.05 5.90 -3.02
C ASP A 93 -3.05 5.17 -3.92
N VAL A 94 -4.26 5.71 -4.03
CA VAL A 94 -5.39 5.11 -4.74
C VAL A 94 -5.89 6.07 -5.81
N THR A 95 -6.10 5.56 -7.02
CA THR A 95 -6.66 6.31 -8.16
C THR A 95 -7.82 5.51 -8.77
N GLY A 96 -8.83 6.19 -9.30
CA GLY A 96 -9.95 5.58 -10.03
C GLY A 96 -10.42 6.47 -11.17
#